data_AF-A0AAW3F849-F1
#
_entry.id   AF-A0AAW3F849-F1
#
_cell.length_a   1.000
_cell.length_b   1.000
_cell.length_c   1.000
_cell.angle_alpha   90.00
_cell.angle_beta   90.00
_cell.angle_gamma   90.00
#
_symmetry.space_group_name_H-M   'P 1'
#
loop_
_entity.id
_entity.type
_entity.pdbx_description
1 polymer ?
#
loop_
_entity_poly.entity_id
_entity_poly.type
_entity_poly.pdbx_seq_one_letter_code
_entity_poly.pdbx_strand_id
1 'polypeptide(L)'
;MTKSTKHPSHFEPLRLIERKKELISIDDIDSIPKGLRGIYVLYRTIESLKPKTPYRHVVYVGMSASGIKGRLRAHRKHKRDLWDICSIFVVWPNVREDEIRELEGILRHIYRFDPNAQQLNTQGRYIKLTNSPSVDLDDSYRKQAEYREQDSADAA
;
A
#
# COMPACT_ATOMS: atom_id res chain seq x y z
N MET A 1 23.02 -34.76 27.44
CA MET A 1 21.75 -34.05 27.13
C MET A 1 22.07 -32.59 26.85
N THR A 2 22.31 -32.24 25.60
CA THR A 2 22.62 -30.87 25.15
C THR A 2 21.30 -30.12 24.98
N LYS A 3 21.09 -29.06 25.78
CA LYS A 3 19.93 -28.18 25.64
C LYS A 3 20.13 -27.35 24.37
N SER A 4 19.33 -27.64 23.34
CA SER A 4 19.17 -26.79 22.16
C SER A 4 18.52 -25.47 22.59
N THR A 5 19.32 -24.41 22.64
CA THR A 5 18.84 -23.04 22.77
C THR A 5 18.14 -22.65 21.47
N LYS A 6 16.80 -22.60 21.51
CA LYS A 6 16.00 -21.94 20.46
C LYS A 6 16.43 -20.47 20.40
N HIS A 7 17.03 -20.05 19.29
CA HIS A 7 17.19 -18.63 19.00
C HIS A 7 15.79 -17.99 18.96
N PRO A 8 15.55 -16.89 19.70
CA PRO A 8 14.34 -16.10 19.50
C PRO A 8 14.45 -15.50 18.09
N SER A 9 13.51 -15.84 17.22
CA SER A 9 13.36 -15.16 15.94
C SER A 9 13.08 -13.68 16.23
N HIS A 10 14.08 -12.83 16.06
CA HIS A 10 13.89 -11.38 16.15
C HIS A 10 12.93 -10.97 15.04
N PHE A 11 11.69 -10.66 15.42
CA PHE A 11 10.72 -10.07 14.51
C PHE A 11 11.16 -8.62 14.30
N GLU A 12 11.77 -8.32 13.15
CA GLU A 12 11.99 -6.92 12.78
C GLU A 12 10.64 -6.32 12.36
N PRO A 13 10.13 -5.29 13.08
CA PRO A 13 8.90 -4.64 12.70
C PRO A 13 9.07 -3.94 11.34
N LEU A 14 8.00 -3.91 10.53
CA LEU A 14 7.97 -3.14 9.29
C LEU A 14 8.30 -1.67 9.60
N ARG A 15 9.23 -1.07 8.85
CA ARG A 15 9.66 0.33 9.08
C ARG A 15 8.67 1.37 8.57
N LEU A 16 7.80 1.01 7.64
CA LEU A 16 6.84 1.91 6.99
C LEU A 16 5.42 1.77 7.54
N ILE A 17 4.92 0.53 7.62
CA ILE A 17 3.56 0.21 8.03
C ILE A 17 3.55 -0.20 9.51
N GLU A 18 2.88 0.59 10.35
CA GLU A 18 2.67 0.27 11.77
C GLU A 18 1.70 -0.91 11.92
N ARG A 19 0.59 -0.86 11.17
CA ARG A 19 -0.50 -1.85 11.25
C ARG A 19 -1.40 -1.77 10.03
N LYS A 20 -2.20 -2.81 9.83
CA LYS A 20 -3.22 -2.86 8.78
C LYS A 20 -4.52 -3.45 9.29
N LYS A 21 -5.61 -3.13 8.60
CA LYS A 21 -6.89 -3.85 8.69
C LYS A 21 -7.47 -3.95 7.30
N GLU A 22 -7.75 -5.17 6.88
CA GLU A 22 -8.15 -5.48 5.51
C GLU A 22 -9.61 -5.90 5.45
N LEU A 23 -10.21 -5.72 4.28
CA LEU A 23 -11.55 -6.23 3.95
C LEU A 23 -12.66 -5.77 4.91
N ILE A 24 -12.61 -4.48 5.29
CA ILE A 24 -13.62 -3.82 6.12
C ILE A 24 -14.83 -3.47 5.26
N SER A 25 -16.03 -3.87 5.66
CA SER A 25 -17.27 -3.46 5.00
C SER A 25 -17.47 -1.94 5.05
N ILE A 26 -18.09 -1.39 4.01
CA ILE A 26 -18.53 0.02 3.96
C ILE A 26 -19.42 0.40 5.15
N ASP A 27 -20.16 -0.56 5.70
CA ASP A 27 -21.01 -0.36 6.87
C ASP A 27 -20.19 -0.33 8.18
N ASP A 28 -19.02 -0.95 8.19
CA ASP A 28 -18.15 -1.07 9.37
C ASP A 28 -17.09 0.04 9.46
N ILE A 29 -17.01 0.96 8.50
CA ILE A 29 -15.97 2.02 8.49
C ILE A 29 -16.06 2.94 9.71
N ASP A 30 -17.21 2.98 10.37
CA ASP A 30 -17.41 3.76 11.60
C ASP A 30 -16.71 3.14 12.82
N SER A 31 -16.29 1.86 12.75
CA SER A 31 -15.42 1.23 13.75
C SER A 31 -13.95 1.68 13.68
N ILE A 32 -13.54 2.30 12.56
CA ILE A 32 -12.14 2.72 12.37
C ILE A 32 -11.82 3.89 13.33
N PRO A 33 -10.67 3.85 14.03
CA PRO A 33 -10.21 4.98 14.84
C PRO A 33 -10.03 6.28 14.04
N LYS A 34 -10.21 7.42 14.71
CA LYS A 34 -9.93 8.75 14.11
C LYS A 34 -8.41 8.98 14.05
N GLY A 35 -7.98 9.91 13.19
CA GLY A 35 -6.59 10.38 13.13
C GLY A 35 -5.59 9.44 12.49
N LEU A 36 -5.99 8.24 12.05
CA LEU A 36 -5.08 7.30 11.37
C LEU A 36 -4.54 7.88 10.06
N ARG A 37 -3.22 7.80 9.89
CA ARG A 37 -2.48 8.28 8.72
C ARG A 37 -2.00 7.09 7.88
N GLY A 38 -1.96 7.24 6.55
CA GLY A 38 -1.44 6.21 5.66
C GLY A 38 -2.27 6.06 4.39
N ILE A 39 -2.36 4.82 3.89
CA ILE A 39 -3.04 4.46 2.64
C ILE A 39 -4.35 3.76 2.94
N TYR A 40 -5.36 4.00 2.09
CA TYR A 40 -6.57 3.20 2.04
C TYR A 40 -6.88 2.81 0.59
N VAL A 41 -7.48 1.64 0.45
CA VAL A 41 -7.86 1.05 -0.84
C VAL A 41 -9.34 0.72 -0.77
N LEU A 42 -10.10 1.12 -1.80
CA LEU A 42 -11.50 0.75 -1.95
C LEU A 42 -11.62 -0.35 -2.99
N TYR A 43 -12.50 -1.30 -2.72
CA TYR A 43 -12.79 -2.43 -3.59
C TYR A 43 -14.24 -2.44 -3.98
N ARG A 44 -14.50 -2.94 -5.19
CA ARG A 44 -15.83 -3.35 -5.64
C ARG A 44 -15.86 -4.87 -5.75
N THR A 45 -16.81 -5.47 -5.06
CA THR A 45 -17.08 -6.89 -5.17
C THR A 45 -17.84 -7.18 -6.46
N ILE A 46 -17.34 -8.14 -7.22
CA ILE A 46 -18.00 -8.66 -8.41
C ILE A 46 -18.58 -10.02 -8.05
N GLU A 47 -19.90 -10.10 -8.07
CA GLU A 47 -20.60 -11.37 -7.97
C GLU A 47 -20.26 -12.20 -9.21
N SER A 48 -19.73 -13.40 -8.99
CA SER A 48 -19.44 -14.33 -10.07
C SER A 48 -20.36 -15.53 -9.92
N LEU A 49 -20.92 -15.97 -11.04
CA LEU A 49 -21.84 -17.11 -11.12
C LEU A 49 -21.18 -18.44 -10.71
N LYS A 50 -19.83 -18.49 -10.61
CA LYS A 50 -19.05 -19.68 -10.27
C LYS A 50 -17.74 -19.34 -9.51
N PRO A 51 -17.81 -18.90 -8.24
CA PRO A 51 -16.89 -19.42 -7.20
C PRO A 51 -17.48 -19.39 -5.78
N LYS A 52 -16.87 -20.12 -4.84
CA LYS A 52 -17.14 -20.02 -3.38
C LYS A 52 -16.67 -18.70 -2.76
N THR A 53 -15.86 -17.91 -3.47
CA THR A 53 -15.25 -16.68 -2.97
C THR A 53 -15.47 -15.53 -3.96
N PRO A 54 -16.04 -14.39 -3.54
CA PRO A 54 -16.26 -13.26 -4.43
C PRO A 54 -14.96 -12.62 -4.92
N TYR A 55 -14.92 -12.22 -6.20
CA TYR A 55 -13.83 -11.44 -6.77
C TYR A 55 -13.96 -9.97 -6.38
N ARG A 56 -12.83 -9.28 -6.25
CA ARG A 56 -12.79 -7.87 -5.87
C ARG A 56 -11.81 -7.12 -6.75
N HIS A 57 -12.29 -6.06 -7.40
CA HIS A 57 -11.41 -5.11 -8.09
C HIS A 57 -11.08 -3.97 -7.15
N VAL A 58 -9.81 -3.55 -7.14
CA VAL A 58 -9.45 -2.23 -6.60
C VAL A 58 -10.16 -1.20 -7.46
N VAL A 59 -10.88 -0.25 -6.89
CA VAL A 59 -11.53 0.84 -7.65
C VAL A 59 -10.99 2.21 -7.27
N TYR A 60 -10.26 2.28 -6.16
CA TYR A 60 -9.63 3.50 -5.68
C TYR A 60 -8.45 3.20 -4.77
N VAL A 61 -7.36 3.96 -4.95
CA VAL A 61 -6.27 4.06 -3.98
C VAL A 61 -6.15 5.51 -3.54
N GLY A 62 -6.09 5.75 -2.24
CA GLY A 62 -5.86 7.10 -1.73
C GLY A 62 -5.07 7.13 -0.44
N MET A 63 -4.49 8.29 -0.16
CA MET A 63 -3.83 8.55 1.11
C MET A 63 -4.65 9.43 2.05
N SER A 64 -4.28 9.43 3.34
CA SER A 64 -4.67 10.47 4.29
C SER A 64 -3.54 10.77 5.26
N ALA A 65 -3.22 12.05 5.41
CA ALA A 65 -2.26 12.55 6.41
C ALA A 65 -2.94 13.02 7.72
N SER A 66 -4.27 13.18 7.70
CA SER A 66 -5.05 13.75 8.82
C SER A 66 -6.16 12.83 9.34
N GLY A 67 -6.46 11.74 8.64
CA GLY A 67 -7.43 10.75 9.08
C GLY A 67 -8.07 9.96 7.93
N ILE A 68 -7.82 8.65 7.88
CA ILE A 68 -8.41 7.75 6.88
C ILE A 68 -9.94 7.69 7.03
N LYS A 69 -10.45 7.59 8.26
CA LYS A 69 -11.90 7.52 8.54
C LYS A 69 -12.71 8.65 7.89
N GLY A 70 -12.22 9.88 7.98
CA GLY A 70 -12.89 11.05 7.39
C GLY A 70 -12.99 10.93 5.86
N ARG A 71 -11.92 10.48 5.21
CA ARG A 71 -11.89 10.22 3.76
C ARG A 71 -12.86 9.10 3.36
N LEU A 72 -12.86 7.99 4.10
CA LEU A 72 -13.78 6.88 3.84
C LEU A 72 -15.25 7.29 3.99
N ARG A 73 -15.59 8.09 5.01
CA ARG A 73 -16.95 8.65 5.17
C ARG A 73 -17.35 9.54 3.99
N ALA A 74 -16.44 10.37 3.50
CA ALA A 74 -16.70 11.19 2.32
C ALA A 74 -16.93 10.32 1.07
N HIS A 75 -16.13 9.27 0.86
CA HIS A 75 -16.37 8.30 -0.22
C HIS A 75 -17.68 7.55 -0.05
N ARG A 76 -18.05 7.13 1.16
CA ARG A 76 -19.36 6.51 1.42
C ARG A 76 -20.50 7.47 1.10
N LYS A 77 -20.36 8.76 1.42
CA LYS A 77 -21.39 9.78 1.17
C LYS A 77 -21.59 10.06 -0.33
N HIS A 78 -20.50 10.11 -1.11
CA HIS A 78 -20.55 10.59 -2.50
C HIS A 78 -20.42 9.49 -3.56
N LYS A 79 -19.96 8.30 -3.18
CA LYS A 79 -19.57 7.21 -4.09
C LYS A 79 -19.99 5.84 -3.58
N ARG A 80 -21.05 5.76 -2.76
CA ARG A 80 -21.49 4.51 -2.10
C ARG A 80 -21.64 3.35 -3.08
N ASP A 81 -22.21 3.61 -4.24
CA ASP A 81 -22.56 2.55 -5.20
C ASP A 81 -21.36 2.02 -6.00
N LEU A 82 -20.19 2.61 -5.80
CA LEU A 82 -18.98 2.31 -6.58
C LEU A 82 -17.98 1.43 -5.81
N TRP A 83 -18.21 1.16 -4.53
CA TRP A 83 -17.35 0.31 -3.69
C TRP A 83 -18.15 -0.26 -2.50
N ASP A 84 -17.69 -1.37 -1.94
CA ASP A 84 -18.37 -2.07 -0.83
C ASP A 84 -17.43 -2.48 0.29
N ILE A 85 -16.15 -2.65 -0.01
CA ILE A 85 -15.11 -3.09 0.92
C ILE A 85 -13.94 -2.12 0.87
N CYS A 86 -13.24 -1.93 1.98
CA CYS A 86 -11.97 -1.20 2.02
C CYS A 86 -10.90 -1.89 2.85
N SER A 87 -9.63 -1.57 2.56
CA SER A 87 -8.49 -1.93 3.39
C SER A 87 -7.73 -0.67 3.78
N ILE A 88 -7.16 -0.65 4.99
CA ILE A 88 -6.36 0.46 5.51
C ILE A 88 -4.98 -0.02 5.94
N PHE A 89 -3.97 0.79 5.61
CA PHE A 89 -2.57 0.55 5.92
C PHE A 89 -2.05 1.79 6.64
N VAL A 90 -1.87 1.67 7.95
CA VAL A 90 -1.47 2.77 8.84
C VAL A 90 0.04 2.85 8.87
N VAL A 91 0.58 4.03 8.62
CA VAL A 91 2.03 4.27 8.65
C VAL A 91 2.49 4.66 10.05
N TRP A 92 3.77 4.45 10.34
CA TRP A 92 4.37 4.93 11.59
C TRP A 92 4.34 6.47 11.69
N PRO A 93 4.33 7.05 12.92
CA PRO A 93 4.24 8.50 13.11
C PRO A 93 5.36 9.29 12.45
N ASN A 94 6.57 8.72 12.35
CA ASN A 94 7.74 9.37 11.75
C ASN A 94 7.66 9.51 10.22
N VAL A 95 6.72 8.80 9.56
CA VAL A 95 6.54 8.90 8.11
C VAL A 95 5.89 10.23 7.77
N ARG A 96 6.56 11.02 6.94
CA ARG A 96 6.18 12.35 6.50
C ARG A 96 5.06 12.27 5.45
N GLU A 97 4.31 13.36 5.32
CA GLU A 97 3.17 13.41 4.40
C GLU A 97 3.56 13.24 2.93
N ASP A 98 4.70 13.80 2.52
CA ASP A 98 5.24 13.65 1.17
C ASP A 98 5.67 12.22 0.86
N GLU A 99 6.19 11.48 1.84
CA GLU A 99 6.48 10.05 1.71
C GLU A 99 5.19 9.23 1.51
N ILE A 100 4.12 9.53 2.28
CA ILE A 100 2.81 8.88 2.08
C ILE A 100 2.26 9.20 0.68
N ARG A 101 2.43 10.44 0.20
CA ARG A 101 2.01 10.87 -1.13
C ARG A 101 2.78 10.17 -2.23
N GLU A 102 4.09 9.99 -2.06
CA GLU A 102 4.91 9.22 -2.99
C GLU A 102 4.46 7.76 -3.04
N LEU A 103 4.20 7.14 -1.89
CA LEU A 103 3.65 5.80 -1.81
C LEU A 103 2.30 5.67 -2.53
N GLU A 104 1.37 6.60 -2.31
CA GLU A 104 0.10 6.65 -3.08
C GLU A 104 0.38 6.77 -4.59
N GLY A 105 1.32 7.62 -4.96
CA GLY A 105 1.71 7.86 -6.34
C GLY A 105 2.23 6.60 -7.03
N ILE A 106 3.09 5.83 -6.35
CA ILE A 106 3.61 4.54 -6.83
C ILE A 106 2.46 3.54 -7.02
N LEU A 107 1.62 3.36 -6.01
CA LEU A 107 0.48 2.44 -6.07
C LEU A 107 -0.48 2.81 -7.20
N ARG A 108 -0.72 4.11 -7.39
CA ARG A 108 -1.52 4.59 -8.52
C ARG A 108 -0.83 4.33 -9.85
N HIS A 109 0.48 4.54 -9.93
CA HIS A 109 1.22 4.23 -11.14
C HIS A 109 1.18 2.74 -11.50
N ILE A 110 1.16 1.83 -10.51
CA ILE A 110 1.06 0.38 -10.73
C ILE A 110 -0.26 0.01 -11.43
N TYR A 111 -1.40 0.51 -10.95
CA TYR A 111 -2.70 0.16 -11.57
C TYR A 111 -3.09 1.06 -12.76
N ARG A 112 -2.19 1.91 -13.29
CA ARG A 112 -2.52 2.90 -14.32
C ARG A 112 -3.08 2.33 -15.64
N PHE A 113 -2.86 1.05 -15.90
CA PHE A 113 -3.31 0.35 -17.11
C PHE A 113 -4.38 -0.69 -16.83
N ASP A 114 -4.80 -0.87 -15.58
CA ASP A 114 -5.89 -1.78 -15.25
C ASP A 114 -7.23 -1.06 -15.50
N PRO A 115 -8.06 -1.52 -16.47
CA PRO A 115 -9.31 -0.86 -16.83
C PRO A 115 -10.38 -0.94 -15.72
N ASN A 116 -10.23 -1.88 -14.79
CA ASN A 116 -11.12 -2.03 -13.65
C ASN A 116 -10.62 -1.24 -12.43
N ALA A 117 -9.34 -0.85 -12.43
CA ALA A 117 -8.76 -0.11 -11.35
C ALA A 117 -8.90 1.40 -11.51
N GLN A 118 -8.90 2.09 -10.37
CA GLN A 118 -8.80 3.55 -10.29
C GLN A 118 -9.91 4.33 -11.01
N GLN A 119 -11.04 3.70 -11.32
CA GLN A 119 -12.21 4.38 -11.91
C GLN A 119 -12.64 5.60 -11.08
N LEU A 120 -12.33 5.61 -9.78
CA LEU A 120 -12.67 6.70 -8.86
C LEU A 120 -11.53 7.72 -8.67
N ASN A 121 -10.32 7.46 -9.17
CA ASN A 121 -9.18 8.37 -9.09
C ASN A 121 -9.18 9.31 -10.30
N THR A 122 -9.26 10.63 -10.05
CA THR A 122 -9.20 11.64 -11.11
C THR A 122 -7.85 11.67 -11.85
N GLN A 123 -6.79 11.20 -11.20
CA GLN A 123 -5.46 11.12 -11.77
C GLN A 123 -5.02 9.64 -11.67
N GLY A 124 -4.62 9.02 -12.78
CA GLY A 124 -4.11 7.65 -12.77
C GLY A 124 -2.59 7.56 -12.55
N ARG A 125 -1.84 8.53 -13.09
CA ARG A 125 -0.38 8.59 -13.04
C ARG A 125 0.13 9.54 -11.95
N TYR A 126 1.27 9.21 -11.36
CA TYR A 126 2.04 10.14 -10.55
C TYR A 126 3.12 10.80 -11.40
N ILE A 127 2.95 12.10 -11.68
CA ILE A 127 3.78 12.85 -12.63
C ILE A 127 5.25 12.85 -12.24
N LYS A 128 5.57 12.90 -10.94
CA LYS A 128 6.96 12.89 -10.47
C LYS A 128 7.70 11.61 -10.90
N LEU A 129 7.04 10.45 -10.87
CA LEU A 129 7.64 9.20 -11.35
C LEU A 129 7.85 9.19 -12.87
N THR A 130 6.97 9.86 -13.63
CA THR A 130 7.14 9.97 -15.09
C THR A 130 8.39 10.79 -15.46
N ASN A 131 8.80 11.71 -14.59
CA ASN A 131 10.00 12.53 -14.78
C ASN A 131 11.25 11.91 -14.14
N SER A 132 11.12 10.78 -13.45
CA SER A 132 12.27 10.04 -12.93
C SER A 132 12.99 9.33 -14.08
N PRO A 133 14.33 9.19 -14.01
CA PRO A 133 15.06 8.41 -15.00
C PRO A 133 14.50 7.00 -15.12
N SER A 134 14.21 6.57 -16.35
CA SER A 134 14.05 5.15 -16.64
C SER A 134 15.44 4.53 -16.61
N VAL A 135 15.58 3.45 -15.85
CA VAL A 135 16.83 2.72 -15.75
C VAL A 135 16.65 1.39 -16.42
N ASP A 136 17.54 1.06 -17.37
CA ASP A 136 17.64 -0.30 -17.89
C ASP A 136 18.25 -1.16 -16.78
N LEU A 137 17.43 -2.06 -16.22
CA LEU A 137 17.86 -3.03 -15.22
C LEU A 137 18.54 -4.20 -15.93
N ASP A 138 19.75 -3.97 -16.44
CA ASP A 138 20.62 -5.06 -16.89
C ASP A 138 21.37 -5.69 -15.70
N ASP A 139 21.98 -6.85 -15.92
CA ASP A 139 22.72 -7.59 -14.88
C ASP A 139 23.93 -6.80 -14.32
N SER A 140 24.29 -5.64 -14.90
CA SER A 140 25.38 -4.80 -14.38
C SER A 140 25.03 -4.18 -13.02
N TYR A 141 23.74 -3.92 -12.74
CA TYR A 141 23.30 -3.38 -11.45
C TYR A 141 23.48 -4.36 -10.28
N ARG A 142 23.31 -5.66 -10.51
CA ARG A 142 23.59 -6.69 -9.49
C ARG A 142 25.08 -6.70 -9.12
N LYS A 143 25.95 -6.64 -10.12
CA LYS A 143 27.41 -6.60 -9.89
C LYS A 143 27.85 -5.37 -9.09
N GLN A 144 27.26 -4.20 -9.34
CA GLN A 144 27.61 -2.98 -8.58
C GLN A 144 27.22 -3.03 -7.10
N ALA A 145 26.12 -3.74 -6.75
CA ALA A 145 25.76 -3.98 -5.35
C ALA A 145 26.72 -4.97 -4.67
N GLU A 146 27.09 -6.04 -5.36
CA GLU A 146 28.07 -7.04 -4.88
C GLU A 146 29.46 -6.41 -4.66
N TYR A 147 29.93 -5.51 -5.54
CA TYR A 147 31.21 -4.80 -5.34
C TYR A 147 31.21 -3.89 -4.11
N ARG A 148 30.10 -3.22 -3.79
CA ARG A 148 30.02 -2.34 -2.61
C ARG A 148 29.95 -3.13 -1.30
N GLU A 149 29.36 -4.31 -1.31
CA GLU A 149 29.37 -5.22 -0.15
C GLU A 149 30.77 -5.81 0.06
N GLN A 150 31.47 -6.18 -1.02
CA GLN A 150 32.84 -6.70 -0.98
C GLN A 150 33.85 -5.66 -0.47
N ASP A 151 33.80 -4.42 -0.97
CA ASP A 151 34.69 -3.33 -0.52
C ASP A 151 34.47 -2.97 0.96
N SER A 152 33.26 -3.16 1.49
CA SER A 152 32.96 -2.92 2.91
C SER A 152 33.41 -4.06 3.83
N ALA A 153 33.53 -5.28 3.29
CA ALA A 153 34.04 -6.45 4.00
C ALA A 153 35.58 -6.49 4.01
N ASP A 154 36.22 -6.00 2.95
CA ASP A 154 37.68 -5.92 2.83
C ASP A 154 38.28 -4.69 3.56
N ALA A 155 37.45 -3.74 3.98
CA ALA A 155 37.83 -2.55 4.76
C ALA A 155 37.64 -2.70 6.29
N ALA A 156 37.20 -3.87 6.76
CA ALA A 156 36.97 -4.21 8.18
C ALA A 156 37.99 -5.22 8.70
#